data_AF-A0A9Y2II36-F1
#
_entry.id   AF-A0A9Y2II36-F1
#
_cell.length_a   1.000
_cell.length_b   1.000
_cell.length_c   1.000
_cell.angle_alpha   90.00
_cell.angle_beta   90.00
_cell.angle_gamma   90.00
#
_symmetry.space_group_name_H-M   'P 1'
#
loop_
_entity.id
_entity.type
_entity.pdbx_description
1 polymer ?
#
loop_
_entity_poly.entity_id
_entity_poly.type
_entity_poly.pdbx_seq_one_letter_code
_entity_poly.pdbx_strand_id
1 'polypeptide(L)'
;MTTPREVFERLSEGITAGRFDELSQLYAENTVVEHPTAIPVSGRIEGREAVHERFVGGSGTTLRLSASDVVVHETTDPEVIVAEYRYTVESSLSGEKTETDNIQVLRVRDGLIVHSRDYHDYLRMAAVQGAVAGLTDAYAQVPPHEPGPVQPRPARLADRKSPLGVFQRLCYGVSDQRWSELPDLYAEVTEVRHPFLPGAPALKSREDLRTHFALAGEIGIRMQATDLVTHQGTDPEVLIGEFAYEGQLGATPFRVNNIFALRVRDGEIVESRDYGDHPALAAATGRLPELLDRVTA
;
A
#
# COMPACT_ATOMS: atom_id res chain seq x y z
N MET A 1 -8.86 -2.61 28.79
CA MET A 1 -8.78 -1.49 27.82
C MET A 1 -8.96 -2.10 26.46
N THR A 2 -9.66 -1.42 25.54
CA THR A 2 -9.86 -1.91 24.17
C THR A 2 -8.52 -1.95 23.44
N THR A 3 -8.16 -3.10 22.88
CA THR A 3 -6.94 -3.32 22.12
C THR A 3 -7.04 -2.74 20.70
N PRO A 4 -5.92 -2.45 20.01
CA PRO A 4 -5.97 -2.00 18.62
C PRO A 4 -6.72 -2.98 17.69
N ARG A 5 -6.56 -4.29 17.92
CA ARG A 5 -7.27 -5.36 17.20
C ARG A 5 -8.79 -5.24 17.35
N GLU A 6 -9.29 -5.13 18.58
CA GLU A 6 -10.73 -4.96 18.85
C GLU A 6 -11.28 -3.67 18.24
N VAL A 7 -10.49 -2.59 18.19
CA VAL A 7 -10.87 -1.34 17.51
C VAL A 7 -10.98 -1.54 16.00
N PHE A 8 -10.02 -2.22 15.37
CA PHE A 8 -10.06 -2.56 13.94
C PHE A 8 -11.25 -3.46 13.60
N GLU A 9 -11.53 -4.47 14.41
CA GLU A 9 -12.67 -5.39 14.22
C GLU A 9 -13.99 -4.59 14.22
N ARG A 10 -14.18 -3.70 15.20
CA ARG A 10 -15.36 -2.80 15.25
C ARG A 10 -15.45 -1.88 14.04
N LEU A 11 -14.32 -1.34 13.56
CA LEU A 11 -14.25 -0.52 12.36
C LEU A 11 -14.69 -1.33 11.12
N SER A 12 -14.07 -2.49 10.89
CA SER A 12 -14.35 -3.38 9.76
C SER A 12 -15.82 -3.85 9.75
N GLU A 13 -16.35 -4.24 10.91
CA GLU A 13 -17.75 -4.64 11.06
C GLU A 13 -18.70 -3.47 10.80
N GLY A 14 -18.39 -2.27 11.29
CA GLY A 14 -19.21 -1.09 11.07
C GLY A 14 -19.22 -0.64 9.61
N ILE A 15 -18.07 -0.73 8.91
CA ILE A 15 -17.97 -0.49 7.47
C ILE A 15 -18.83 -1.52 6.70
N THR A 16 -18.68 -2.81 7.01
CA THR A 16 -19.42 -3.88 6.33
C THR A 16 -20.93 -3.79 6.57
N ALA A 17 -21.34 -3.34 7.75
CA ALA A 17 -22.74 -3.14 8.10
C ALA A 17 -23.31 -1.78 7.65
N GLY A 18 -22.50 -0.91 7.05
CA GLY A 18 -22.93 0.43 6.59
C GLY A 18 -23.29 1.41 7.71
N ARG A 19 -22.77 1.21 8.93
CA ARG A 19 -23.01 2.09 10.11
C ARG A 19 -22.10 3.32 10.10
N PHE A 20 -22.04 4.01 8.96
CA PHE A 20 -21.02 5.03 8.68
C PHE A 20 -21.09 6.25 9.62
N ASP A 21 -22.28 6.63 10.08
CA ASP A 21 -22.50 7.72 11.02
C ASP A 21 -21.88 7.48 12.41
N GLU A 22 -21.76 6.21 12.82
CA GLU A 22 -21.20 5.81 14.12
C GLU A 22 -19.67 5.70 14.09
N LEU A 23 -19.07 5.39 12.94
CA LEU A 23 -17.65 4.98 12.83
C LEU A 23 -16.66 6.05 13.29
N SER A 24 -16.98 7.32 13.07
CA SER A 24 -16.13 8.44 13.53
C SER A 24 -15.85 8.42 15.04
N GLN A 25 -16.71 7.79 15.86
CA GLN A 25 -16.51 7.66 17.30
C GLN A 25 -15.35 6.72 17.68
N LEU A 26 -14.87 5.90 16.73
CA LEU A 26 -13.68 5.07 16.91
C LEU A 26 -12.38 5.88 16.81
N TYR A 27 -12.43 7.10 16.29
CA TYR A 27 -11.25 7.94 16.06
C TYR A 27 -11.06 8.94 17.18
N ALA A 28 -9.83 9.35 17.46
CA ALA A 28 -9.50 10.45 18.37
C ALA A 28 -9.89 11.81 17.76
N GLU A 29 -10.11 12.82 18.60
CA GLU A 29 -10.50 14.16 18.15
C GLU A 29 -9.50 14.77 17.16
N ASN A 30 -8.21 14.56 17.41
CA ASN A 30 -7.09 15.01 16.58
C ASN A 30 -6.52 13.89 15.68
N THR A 31 -7.34 12.89 15.31
CA THR A 31 -6.90 11.81 14.44
C THR A 31 -6.35 12.33 13.11
N VAL A 32 -5.44 11.56 12.51
CA VAL A 32 -5.01 11.75 11.13
C VAL A 32 -5.29 10.46 10.36
N VAL A 33 -5.93 10.56 9.19
CA VAL A 33 -6.12 9.42 8.27
C VAL A 33 -5.46 9.77 6.94
N GLU A 34 -4.52 8.93 6.51
CA GLU A 34 -3.81 9.11 5.25
C GLU A 34 -4.20 8.00 4.28
N HIS A 35 -4.30 8.34 3.00
CA HIS A 35 -4.59 7.41 1.92
C HIS A 35 -3.47 7.51 0.88
N PRO A 36 -2.32 6.85 1.11
CA PRO A 36 -1.11 7.11 0.34
C PRO A 36 -1.20 6.71 -1.13
N THR A 37 -2.06 5.72 -1.45
CA THR A 37 -2.30 5.23 -2.82
C THR A 37 -3.61 5.75 -3.42
N ALA A 38 -4.25 6.74 -2.78
CA ALA A 38 -5.43 7.38 -3.34
C ALA A 38 -5.09 8.02 -4.69
N ILE A 39 -6.01 7.87 -5.65
CA ILE A 39 -5.84 8.35 -7.02
C ILE A 39 -6.77 9.55 -7.29
N PRO A 40 -6.35 10.53 -8.09
CA PRO A 40 -5.01 10.67 -8.70
C PRO A 40 -3.97 11.27 -7.74
N VAL A 41 -4.37 11.69 -6.53
CA VAL A 41 -3.50 12.30 -5.52
C VAL A 41 -3.72 11.66 -4.16
N SER A 42 -2.63 11.49 -3.41
CA SER A 42 -2.68 10.96 -2.04
C SER A 42 -3.60 11.81 -1.16
N GLY A 43 -4.42 11.13 -0.34
CA GLY A 43 -5.38 11.79 0.55
C GLY A 43 -4.87 11.96 1.97
N ARG A 44 -5.32 13.02 2.65
CA ARG A 44 -5.12 13.22 4.09
C ARG A 44 -6.35 13.88 4.70
N ILE A 45 -6.78 13.37 5.85
CA ILE A 45 -7.93 13.85 6.61
C ILE A 45 -7.46 14.09 8.05
N GLU A 46 -7.75 15.26 8.58
CA GLU A 46 -7.34 15.64 9.93
C GLU A 46 -8.56 15.98 10.78
N GLY A 47 -8.63 15.39 11.96
CA GLY A 47 -9.70 15.60 12.92
C GLY A 47 -10.88 14.64 12.75
N ARG A 48 -11.51 14.29 13.87
CA ARG A 48 -12.67 13.38 13.92
C ARG A 48 -13.84 13.89 13.10
N GLU A 49 -14.09 15.21 13.12
CA GLU A 49 -15.19 15.83 12.38
C GLU A 49 -15.04 15.63 10.87
N ALA A 50 -13.84 15.89 10.31
CA ALA A 50 -13.56 15.66 8.90
C ALA A 50 -13.65 14.16 8.52
N VAL A 51 -13.25 13.26 9.43
CA VAL A 51 -13.46 11.81 9.25
C VAL A 51 -14.96 11.46 9.24
N HIS A 52 -15.74 12.06 10.13
CA HIS A 52 -17.20 11.89 10.14
C HIS A 52 -17.82 12.35 8.81
N GLU A 53 -17.50 13.56 8.36
CA GLU A 53 -17.95 14.10 7.08
C GLU A 53 -17.59 13.18 5.91
N ARG A 54 -16.38 12.58 5.93
CA ARG A 54 -15.98 11.61 4.91
C ARG A 54 -16.84 10.35 4.92
N PHE A 55 -17.14 9.81 6.09
CA PHE A 55 -18.00 8.62 6.23
C PHE A 55 -19.44 8.88 5.79
N VAL A 56 -20.04 10.00 6.21
CA VAL A 56 -21.47 10.29 5.95
C VAL A 56 -21.72 10.97 4.60
N GLY A 57 -20.78 11.79 4.12
CA GLY A 57 -20.93 12.63 2.94
C GLY A 57 -20.19 12.13 1.71
N GLY A 58 -19.26 11.20 1.84
CA GLY A 58 -18.41 10.75 0.72
C GLY A 58 -19.09 9.80 -0.25
N SER A 59 -18.41 9.54 -1.38
CA SER A 59 -18.63 8.40 -2.28
C SER A 59 -18.64 7.04 -1.56
N GLY A 60 -18.29 6.96 -0.26
CA GLY A 60 -18.42 5.78 0.59
C GLY A 60 -19.86 5.25 0.73
N THR A 61 -20.87 6.06 0.37
CA THR A 61 -22.28 5.61 0.27
C THR A 61 -22.62 4.96 -1.08
N THR A 62 -21.71 5.01 -2.06
CA THR A 62 -21.92 4.42 -3.40
C THR A 62 -21.36 3.01 -3.53
N LEU A 63 -20.59 2.54 -2.54
CA LEU A 63 -20.02 1.20 -2.51
C LEU A 63 -20.55 0.43 -1.29
N ARG A 64 -20.98 -0.81 -1.51
CA ARG A 64 -21.18 -1.78 -0.44
C ARG A 64 -19.91 -2.62 -0.31
N LEU A 65 -19.31 -2.62 0.87
CA LEU A 65 -18.06 -3.33 1.15
C LEU A 65 -18.36 -4.53 2.04
N SER A 66 -17.70 -5.66 1.79
CA SER A 66 -17.77 -6.84 2.65
C SER A 66 -16.37 -7.40 2.85
N ALA A 67 -15.89 -7.34 4.10
CA ALA A 67 -14.55 -7.80 4.45
C ALA A 67 -14.47 -9.34 4.49
N SER A 68 -13.40 -9.90 3.95
CA SER A 68 -13.02 -11.31 4.07
C SER A 68 -11.50 -11.45 4.16
N ASP A 69 -11.02 -12.67 4.44
CA ASP A 69 -9.59 -13.01 4.47
C ASP A 69 -8.74 -12.07 5.34
N VAL A 70 -9.30 -11.64 6.48
CA VAL A 70 -8.67 -10.69 7.40
C VAL A 70 -7.49 -11.35 8.13
N VAL A 71 -6.31 -10.76 7.99
CA VAL A 71 -5.09 -11.09 8.73
C VAL A 71 -4.62 -9.85 9.46
N VAL A 72 -4.51 -9.91 10.79
CA VAL A 72 -4.00 -8.80 11.61
C VAL A 72 -2.64 -9.18 12.18
N HIS A 73 -1.62 -8.44 11.77
CA HIS A 73 -0.27 -8.47 12.30
C HIS A 73 -0.19 -7.59 13.53
N GLU A 74 -0.03 -8.22 14.69
CA GLU A 74 0.37 -7.50 15.90
C GLU A 74 1.83 -7.11 15.76
N THR A 75 2.15 -5.89 16.15
CA THR A 75 3.53 -5.38 16.08
C THR A 75 4.16 -5.37 17.47
N THR A 76 5.46 -5.14 17.50
CA THR A 76 6.21 -4.94 18.74
C THR A 76 5.91 -3.60 19.42
N ASP A 77 5.29 -2.64 18.71
CA ASP A 77 4.64 -1.47 19.32
C ASP A 77 3.19 -1.87 19.68
N PRO A 78 2.83 -1.97 20.98
CA PRO A 78 1.50 -2.45 21.38
C PRO A 78 0.36 -1.51 20.99
N GLU A 79 0.66 -0.28 20.56
CA GLU A 79 -0.34 0.66 20.02
C GLU A 79 -0.60 0.46 18.52
N VAL A 80 0.23 -0.31 17.82
CA VAL A 80 0.22 -0.42 16.36
C VAL A 80 -0.10 -1.84 15.90
N ILE A 81 -1.03 -1.94 14.96
CA ILE A 81 -1.31 -3.16 14.19
C ILE A 81 -1.26 -2.85 12.69
N VAL A 82 -1.02 -3.90 11.90
CA VAL A 82 -1.21 -3.85 10.45
C VAL A 82 -2.26 -4.90 10.07
N ALA A 83 -3.34 -4.50 9.43
CA ALA A 83 -4.37 -5.42 8.95
C ALA A 83 -4.31 -5.56 7.44
N GLU A 84 -4.18 -6.77 6.94
CA GLU A 84 -4.35 -7.15 5.53
C GLU A 84 -5.72 -7.81 5.36
N TYR A 85 -6.48 -7.43 4.34
CA TYR A 85 -7.82 -8.00 4.12
C TYR A 85 -8.32 -7.79 2.69
N ARG A 86 -9.29 -8.60 2.28
CA ARG A 86 -10.01 -8.44 1.02
C ARG A 86 -11.35 -7.75 1.25
N TYR A 87 -11.77 -6.91 0.32
CA TYR A 87 -13.16 -6.53 0.17
C TYR A 87 -13.76 -7.19 -1.07
N THR A 88 -14.98 -7.71 -0.94
CA THR A 88 -15.93 -7.66 -2.05
C THR A 88 -16.51 -6.24 -2.09
N VAL A 89 -16.32 -5.57 -3.21
CA VAL A 89 -16.80 -4.21 -3.46
C VAL A 89 -17.95 -4.28 -4.46
N GLU A 90 -19.13 -3.83 -4.07
CA GLU A 90 -20.31 -3.75 -4.94
C GLU A 90 -20.67 -2.28 -5.21
N SER A 91 -20.76 -1.91 -6.48
CA SER A 91 -21.26 -0.59 -6.89
C SER A 91 -22.77 -0.52 -6.64
N SER A 92 -23.21 0.45 -5.83
CA SER A 92 -24.63 0.68 -5.57
C SER A 92 -25.37 1.27 -6.77
N LEU A 93 -24.62 1.79 -7.76
CA LEU A 93 -25.17 2.38 -8.99
C LEU A 93 -25.44 1.32 -10.07
N SER A 94 -24.48 0.41 -10.30
CA SER A 94 -24.57 -0.62 -11.36
C SER A 94 -24.89 -2.02 -10.84
N GLY A 95 -24.67 -2.30 -9.55
CA GLY A 95 -24.74 -3.63 -8.96
C GLY A 95 -23.53 -4.53 -9.28
N GLU A 96 -22.56 -4.03 -10.05
CA GLU A 96 -21.34 -4.76 -10.38
C GLU A 96 -20.46 -4.98 -9.17
N LYS A 97 -19.69 -6.08 -9.18
CA LYS A 97 -18.84 -6.50 -8.08
C LYS A 97 -17.41 -6.69 -8.53
N THR A 98 -16.48 -6.36 -7.64
CA THR A 98 -15.06 -6.70 -7.77
C THR A 98 -14.49 -7.10 -6.42
N GLU A 99 -13.32 -7.73 -6.45
CA GLU A 99 -12.53 -8.00 -5.24
C GLU A 99 -11.34 -7.03 -5.18
N THR A 100 -11.07 -6.47 -4.00
CA THR A 100 -9.90 -5.63 -3.77
C THR A 100 -9.11 -6.15 -2.58
N ASP A 101 -7.78 -6.18 -2.73
CA ASP A 101 -6.89 -6.35 -1.59
C ASP A 101 -6.69 -5.00 -0.89
N ASN A 102 -6.39 -5.03 0.40
CA ASN A 102 -6.23 -3.84 1.23
C ASN A 102 -5.21 -4.13 2.33
N ILE A 103 -4.49 -3.09 2.74
CA ILE A 103 -3.62 -3.14 3.92
C ILE A 103 -3.69 -1.81 4.67
N GLN A 104 -3.81 -1.89 5.99
CA GLN A 104 -4.09 -0.74 6.83
C GLN A 104 -3.17 -0.75 8.05
N VAL A 105 -2.48 0.36 8.31
CA VAL A 105 -1.68 0.55 9.53
C VAL A 105 -2.50 1.40 10.50
N LEU A 106 -2.81 0.85 11.68
CA LEU A 106 -3.59 1.54 12.70
C LEU A 106 -2.75 1.77 13.95
N ARG A 107 -2.69 3.02 14.40
CA ARG A 107 -2.25 3.35 15.75
C ARG A 107 -3.45 3.70 16.62
N VAL A 108 -3.58 2.99 17.74
CA VAL A 108 -4.68 3.13 18.69
C VAL A 108 -4.13 3.49 20.08
N ARG A 109 -4.70 4.53 20.69
CA ARG A 109 -4.41 4.96 22.07
C ARG A 109 -5.72 5.18 22.81
N ASP A 110 -5.77 4.72 24.05
CA ASP A 110 -6.97 4.83 24.91
C ASP A 110 -8.25 4.31 24.24
N GLY A 111 -8.11 3.28 23.39
CA GLY A 111 -9.23 2.68 22.64
C GLY A 111 -9.74 3.51 21.45
N LEU A 112 -8.99 4.53 21.02
CA LEU A 112 -9.31 5.39 19.88
C LEU A 112 -8.19 5.36 18.83
N ILE A 113 -8.55 5.38 17.56
CA ILE A 113 -7.63 5.51 16.43
C ILE A 113 -7.06 6.93 16.45
N VAL A 114 -5.77 7.07 16.72
CA VAL A 114 -5.08 8.37 16.69
C VAL A 114 -4.43 8.64 15.34
N HIS A 115 -4.12 7.59 14.59
CA HIS A 115 -3.56 7.67 13.25
C HIS A 115 -3.88 6.40 12.47
N SER A 116 -4.23 6.56 11.19
CA SER A 116 -4.43 5.46 10.25
C SER A 116 -3.78 5.77 8.92
N ARG A 117 -3.15 4.78 8.31
CA ARG A 117 -2.64 4.84 6.94
C ARG A 117 -3.26 3.70 6.14
N ASP A 118 -4.06 4.07 5.17
CA ASP A 118 -5.03 3.19 4.53
C ASP A 118 -4.63 3.01 3.06
N TYR A 119 -4.23 1.79 2.71
CA TYR A 119 -3.83 1.42 1.37
C TYR A 119 -4.92 0.53 0.78
N HIS A 120 -5.63 1.05 -0.21
CA HIS A 120 -6.68 0.33 -0.94
C HIS A 120 -6.32 0.21 -2.42
N ASP A 121 -6.88 -0.82 -3.08
CA ASP A 121 -6.87 -0.88 -4.55
C ASP A 121 -7.90 0.11 -5.13
N TYR A 122 -7.52 1.39 -5.10
CA TYR A 122 -8.33 2.48 -5.62
C TYR A 122 -8.61 2.35 -7.13
N LEU A 123 -7.72 1.70 -7.87
CA LEU A 123 -7.90 1.50 -9.30
C LEU A 123 -9.05 0.52 -9.58
N ARG A 124 -9.12 -0.61 -8.87
CA ARG A 124 -10.27 -1.53 -8.97
C ARG A 124 -11.56 -0.92 -8.44
N MET A 125 -11.50 -0.13 -7.37
CA MET A 125 -12.67 0.59 -6.87
C MET A 125 -13.19 1.60 -7.90
N ALA A 126 -12.31 2.33 -8.58
CA ALA A 126 -12.70 3.22 -9.66
C ALA A 126 -13.27 2.45 -10.87
N ALA A 127 -12.70 1.30 -11.21
CA ALA A 127 -13.17 0.46 -12.32
C ALA A 127 -14.60 -0.02 -12.11
N VAL A 128 -14.92 -0.59 -10.93
CA VAL A 128 -16.29 -1.07 -10.62
C VAL A 128 -17.32 0.07 -10.53
N GLN A 129 -16.87 1.30 -10.31
CA GLN A 129 -17.70 2.50 -10.34
C GLN A 129 -17.84 3.11 -11.75
N GLY A 130 -17.17 2.57 -12.77
CA GLY A 130 -17.11 3.17 -14.11
C GLY A 130 -16.35 4.51 -14.14
N ALA A 131 -15.52 4.78 -13.15
CA ALA A 131 -14.82 6.06 -12.95
C ALA A 131 -13.41 6.10 -13.58
N VAL A 132 -13.07 5.13 -14.43
CA VAL A 132 -11.74 5.03 -15.06
C VAL A 132 -11.58 6.00 -16.24
N ALA A 133 -12.67 6.30 -16.97
CA ALA A 133 -12.65 7.02 -18.25
C ALA A 133 -12.10 8.47 -18.21
N GLY A 134 -11.84 9.03 -17.02
CA GLY A 134 -11.22 10.35 -16.85
C GLY A 134 -9.87 10.35 -16.14
N LEU A 135 -9.34 9.17 -15.75
CA LEU A 135 -8.13 9.11 -14.93
C LEU A 135 -6.90 9.64 -15.67
N THR A 136 -6.76 9.39 -16.97
CA THR A 136 -5.64 9.93 -17.76
C THR A 136 -5.59 11.46 -17.70
N ASP A 137 -6.72 12.12 -17.92
CA ASP A 137 -6.81 13.57 -17.85
C ASP A 137 -6.60 14.06 -16.41
N ALA A 138 -7.16 13.37 -15.42
CA ALA A 138 -6.99 13.71 -14.02
C ALA A 138 -5.52 13.68 -13.59
N TYR A 139 -4.77 12.64 -13.98
CA TYR A 139 -3.33 12.53 -13.73
C TYR A 139 -2.52 13.61 -14.47
N ALA A 140 -2.92 13.99 -15.69
CA ALA A 140 -2.27 15.07 -16.43
C ALA A 140 -2.45 16.45 -15.79
N GLN A 141 -3.49 16.64 -14.98
CA GLN A 141 -3.73 17.88 -14.21
C GLN A 141 -3.09 17.87 -12.82
N VAL A 142 -2.53 16.75 -12.36
CA VAL A 142 -1.83 16.70 -11.07
C VAL A 142 -0.58 17.57 -11.16
N PRO A 143 -0.38 18.53 -10.24
CA PRO A 143 0.84 19.30 -10.18
C PRO A 143 2.06 18.37 -10.07
N PRO A 144 3.19 18.69 -10.72
CA PRO A 144 4.41 17.90 -10.55
C PRO A 144 4.74 17.70 -9.08
N HIS A 145 5.13 16.48 -8.71
CA HIS A 145 5.56 16.17 -7.34
C HIS A 145 6.71 17.09 -6.93
N GLU A 146 6.61 17.73 -5.79
CA GLU A 146 7.74 18.46 -5.22
C GLU A 146 8.60 17.47 -4.41
N PRO A 147 9.84 17.18 -4.83
CA PRO A 147 10.68 16.20 -4.13
C PRO A 147 10.89 16.63 -2.68
N GLY A 148 10.66 15.71 -1.75
CA GLY A 148 10.96 15.93 -0.35
C GLY A 148 12.47 15.86 -0.08
N PRO A 149 12.92 16.26 1.12
CA PRO A 149 14.28 15.97 1.54
C PRO A 149 14.47 14.45 1.64
N VAL A 150 15.31 13.88 0.78
CA VAL A 150 15.71 12.48 0.89
C VAL A 150 16.49 12.29 2.18
N GLN A 151 15.94 11.49 3.10
CA GLN A 151 16.62 11.19 4.36
C GLN A 151 17.94 10.45 4.08
N PRO A 152 19.03 10.80 4.78
CA PRO A 152 20.29 10.11 4.59
C PRO A 152 20.15 8.63 4.96
N ARG A 153 20.68 7.75 4.11
CA ARG A 153 20.72 6.32 4.41
C ARG A 153 21.53 6.08 5.70
N PRO A 154 21.20 5.04 6.49
CA PRO A 154 21.99 4.69 7.65
C PRO A 154 23.42 4.32 7.21
N ALA A 155 24.42 4.74 7.99
CA ALA A 155 25.83 4.47 7.69
C ALA A 155 26.16 2.97 7.61
N ARG A 156 25.37 2.14 8.29
CA ARG A 156 25.41 0.67 8.21
C ARG A 156 23.99 0.13 8.19
N LEU A 157 23.75 -0.84 7.31
CA LEU A 157 22.49 -1.59 7.30
C LEU A 157 22.42 -2.55 8.49
N ALA A 158 21.20 -2.93 8.86
CA ALA A 158 20.96 -3.95 9.87
C ALA A 158 21.53 -5.33 9.45
N ASP A 159 21.55 -6.27 10.40
CA ASP A 159 22.08 -7.61 10.20
C ASP A 159 21.48 -8.26 8.94
N ARG A 160 22.33 -8.84 8.09
CA ARG A 160 21.91 -9.37 6.78
C ARG A 160 20.89 -10.50 6.86
N LYS A 161 20.79 -11.17 8.01
CA LYS A 161 19.80 -12.23 8.25
C LYS A 161 18.55 -11.73 8.95
N SER A 162 18.54 -10.50 9.45
CA SER A 162 17.36 -9.89 10.05
C SER A 162 16.36 -9.43 8.97
N PRO A 163 15.03 -9.49 9.23
CA PRO A 163 14.02 -8.96 8.32
C PRO A 163 14.29 -7.51 7.92
N LEU A 164 14.64 -6.64 8.89
CA LEU A 164 14.99 -5.24 8.63
C LEU A 164 16.19 -5.10 7.68
N GLY A 165 17.25 -5.90 7.90
CA GLY A 165 18.45 -5.84 7.06
C GLY A 165 18.21 -6.36 5.64
N VAL A 166 17.30 -7.32 5.47
CA VAL A 166 16.86 -7.80 4.14
C VAL A 166 16.02 -6.72 3.44
N PHE A 167 15.03 -6.15 4.13
CA PHE A 167 14.18 -5.09 3.58
C PHE A 167 14.98 -3.85 3.14
N GLN A 168 15.93 -3.39 3.97
CA GLN A 168 16.83 -2.30 3.61
C GLN A 168 17.65 -2.61 2.34
N ARG A 169 18.15 -3.84 2.18
CA ARG A 169 18.89 -4.26 0.98
C ARG A 169 18.01 -4.31 -0.25
N LEU A 170 16.75 -4.71 -0.11
CA LEU A 170 15.77 -4.67 -1.19
C LEU A 170 15.54 -3.22 -1.64
N CYS A 171 15.12 -2.33 -0.74
CA CYS A 171 14.81 -0.94 -1.08
C CYS A 171 16.01 -0.18 -1.66
N TYR A 172 17.18 -0.32 -1.03
CA TYR A 172 18.39 0.35 -1.52
C TYR A 172 18.99 -0.35 -2.75
N GLY A 173 18.82 -1.66 -2.90
CA GLY A 173 19.24 -2.37 -4.11
C GLY A 173 18.47 -1.92 -5.35
N VAL A 174 17.16 -1.70 -5.23
CA VAL A 174 16.34 -1.05 -6.28
C VAL A 174 16.84 0.36 -6.54
N SER A 175 17.07 1.15 -5.48
CA SER A 175 17.55 2.53 -5.61
C SER A 175 18.92 2.63 -6.32
N ASP A 176 19.80 1.68 -6.04
CA ASP A 176 21.15 1.59 -6.62
C ASP A 176 21.19 0.81 -7.93
N GLN A 177 20.03 0.39 -8.47
CA GLN A 177 19.89 -0.38 -9.70
C GLN A 177 20.70 -1.69 -9.71
N ARG A 178 20.85 -2.33 -8.54
CA ARG A 178 21.55 -3.62 -8.38
C ARG A 178 20.63 -4.79 -8.75
N TRP A 179 19.98 -4.70 -9.91
CA TRP A 179 18.91 -5.60 -10.36
C TRP A 179 19.31 -7.07 -10.34
N SER A 180 20.55 -7.39 -10.69
CA SER A 180 21.06 -8.76 -10.71
C SER A 180 21.29 -9.36 -9.32
N GLU A 181 21.45 -8.53 -8.29
CA GLU A 181 21.67 -8.97 -6.89
C GLU A 181 20.36 -9.16 -6.13
N LEU A 182 19.28 -8.48 -6.54
CA LEU A 182 18.00 -8.49 -5.83
C LEU A 182 17.35 -9.89 -5.74
N PRO A 183 17.36 -10.75 -6.79
CA PRO A 183 16.83 -12.11 -6.69
C PRO A 183 17.46 -12.95 -5.57
N ASP A 184 18.72 -12.69 -5.20
CA ASP A 184 19.42 -13.44 -4.16
C ASP A 184 18.95 -13.09 -2.74
N LEU A 185 18.13 -12.04 -2.59
CA LEU A 185 17.44 -11.73 -1.32
C LEU A 185 16.25 -12.65 -1.04
N TYR A 186 15.78 -13.40 -2.03
CA TYR A 186 14.61 -14.27 -1.94
C TYR A 186 15.05 -15.73 -1.83
N ALA A 187 14.23 -16.56 -1.20
CA ALA A 187 14.45 -18.01 -1.16
C ALA A 187 14.26 -18.62 -2.56
N GLU A 188 14.84 -19.81 -2.79
CA GLU A 188 14.66 -20.54 -4.06
C GLU A 188 13.19 -20.81 -4.39
N VAL A 189 12.40 -21.12 -3.35
CA VAL A 189 10.94 -21.18 -3.39
C VAL A 189 10.42 -20.02 -2.56
N THR A 190 9.72 -19.10 -3.21
CA THR A 190 9.17 -17.88 -2.61
C THR A 190 7.76 -17.66 -3.15
N GLU A 191 7.02 -16.73 -2.58
CA GLU A 191 5.78 -16.23 -3.18
C GLU A 191 5.72 -14.71 -3.07
N VAL A 192 5.88 -14.03 -4.21
CA VAL A 192 5.78 -12.57 -4.31
C VAL A 192 4.52 -12.20 -5.08
N ARG A 193 3.68 -11.35 -4.50
CA ARG A 193 2.44 -10.87 -5.10
C ARG A 193 2.45 -9.35 -5.16
N HIS A 194 1.78 -8.80 -6.18
CA HIS A 194 1.57 -7.37 -6.36
C HIS A 194 0.06 -7.09 -6.32
N PRO A 195 -0.55 -6.97 -5.12
CA PRO A 195 -2.01 -7.01 -4.98
C PRO A 195 -2.72 -5.87 -5.74
N PHE A 196 -2.07 -4.71 -5.88
CA PHE A 196 -2.62 -3.55 -6.60
C PHE A 196 -2.27 -3.50 -8.09
N LEU A 197 -1.65 -4.55 -8.64
CA LEU A 197 -1.31 -4.61 -10.08
C LEU A 197 -2.25 -5.60 -10.80
N PRO A 198 -3.24 -5.10 -11.56
CA PRO A 198 -4.16 -5.95 -12.31
C PRO A 198 -3.44 -6.95 -13.22
N GLY A 199 -3.80 -8.23 -13.08
CA GLY A 199 -3.27 -9.33 -13.89
C GLY A 199 -1.82 -9.74 -13.57
N ALA A 200 -1.19 -9.19 -12.53
CA ALA A 200 0.16 -9.58 -12.15
C ALA A 200 0.21 -11.04 -11.68
N PRO A 201 1.07 -11.89 -12.25
CA PRO A 201 1.27 -13.24 -11.74
C PRO A 201 2.03 -13.21 -10.41
N ALA A 202 1.80 -14.23 -9.57
CA ALA A 202 2.68 -14.47 -8.43
C ALA A 202 4.05 -14.95 -8.92
N LEU A 203 5.12 -14.36 -8.40
CA LEU A 203 6.49 -14.78 -8.68
C LEU A 203 6.87 -15.85 -7.66
N LYS A 204 7.27 -17.04 -8.11
CA LYS A 204 7.40 -18.23 -7.26
C LYS A 204 8.83 -18.73 -7.08
N SER A 205 9.78 -18.10 -7.75
CA SER A 205 11.16 -18.53 -7.80
C SER A 205 12.12 -17.35 -8.02
N ARG A 206 13.40 -17.58 -7.75
CA ARG A 206 14.48 -16.64 -8.13
C ARG A 206 14.50 -16.35 -9.64
N GLU A 207 14.09 -17.29 -10.48
CA GLU A 207 14.06 -17.08 -11.93
C GLU A 207 12.94 -16.14 -12.37
N ASP A 208 11.76 -16.27 -11.76
CA ASP A 208 10.66 -15.31 -11.96
C ASP A 208 11.10 -13.91 -11.54
N LEU A 209 11.82 -13.80 -10.41
CA LEU A 209 12.35 -12.55 -9.89
C LEU A 209 13.45 -11.95 -10.78
N ARG A 210 14.35 -12.77 -11.34
CA ARG A 210 15.34 -12.31 -12.32
C ARG A 210 14.66 -11.67 -13.52
N THR A 211 13.63 -12.33 -14.06
CA THR A 211 12.84 -11.80 -15.17
C THR A 211 12.15 -10.49 -14.78
N HIS A 212 11.52 -10.46 -13.62
CA HIS A 212 10.83 -9.27 -13.10
C HIS A 212 11.78 -8.06 -12.93
N PHE A 213 12.93 -8.23 -12.28
CA PHE A 213 13.89 -7.14 -12.09
C PHE A 213 14.63 -6.74 -13.37
N ALA A 214 14.85 -7.67 -14.31
CA ALA A 214 15.40 -7.34 -15.63
C ALA A 214 14.47 -6.40 -16.40
N LEU A 215 13.16 -6.69 -16.41
CA LEU A 215 12.15 -5.80 -17.03
C LEU A 215 12.14 -4.42 -16.37
N ALA A 216 12.29 -4.34 -15.03
CA ALA A 216 12.41 -3.05 -14.35
C ALA A 216 13.65 -2.26 -14.80
N GLY A 217 14.77 -2.94 -15.04
CA GLY A 217 16.00 -2.36 -15.57
C GLY A 217 15.87 -1.78 -16.98
N GLU A 218 15.03 -2.39 -17.83
CA GLU A 218 14.77 -1.90 -19.21
C GLU A 218 13.99 -0.58 -19.25
N ILE A 219 13.14 -0.31 -18.25
CA ILE A 219 12.37 0.95 -18.18
C ILE A 219 13.32 2.13 -17.86
N GLY A 220 14.52 1.86 -17.35
CA GLY A 220 15.56 2.87 -17.15
C GLY A 220 15.25 3.91 -16.06
N ILE A 221 14.29 3.62 -15.19
CA ILE A 221 13.87 4.54 -14.12
C ILE A 221 14.95 4.58 -13.03
N ARG A 222 15.33 5.80 -12.65
CA ARG A 222 16.11 6.04 -11.43
C ARG A 222 15.18 6.56 -10.35
N MET A 223 15.24 5.89 -9.21
CA MET A 223 14.44 6.22 -8.05
C MET A 223 15.24 5.99 -6.77
N GLN A 224 14.81 6.62 -5.69
CA GLN A 224 15.47 6.56 -4.40
C GLN A 224 14.42 6.28 -3.34
N ALA A 225 14.68 5.28 -2.51
CA ALA A 225 13.84 5.00 -1.34
C ALA A 225 13.95 6.15 -0.34
N THR A 226 12.80 6.63 0.12
CA THR A 226 12.65 7.65 1.16
C THR A 226 11.51 7.25 2.12
N ASP A 227 11.43 7.95 3.25
CA ASP A 227 10.37 7.79 4.25
C ASP A 227 10.18 6.33 4.72
N LEU A 228 11.29 5.59 4.86
CA LEU A 228 11.27 4.21 5.34
C LEU A 228 10.81 4.15 6.80
N VAL A 229 9.64 3.57 7.02
CA VAL A 229 9.06 3.23 8.33
C VAL A 229 8.80 1.74 8.36
N THR A 230 9.15 1.07 9.46
CA THR A 230 9.00 -0.39 9.58
C THR A 230 8.24 -0.78 10.83
N HIS A 231 7.34 -1.73 10.69
CA HIS A 231 6.57 -2.35 11.76
C HIS A 231 7.03 -3.79 11.91
N GLN A 232 7.79 -4.06 12.97
CA GLN A 232 8.23 -5.42 13.29
C GLN A 232 7.05 -6.17 13.92
N GLY A 233 6.65 -7.28 13.29
CA GLY A 233 5.61 -8.16 13.81
C GLY A 233 6.04 -8.87 15.10
N THR A 234 5.07 -9.32 15.89
CA THR A 234 5.31 -10.22 17.04
C THR A 234 5.81 -11.59 16.59
N ASP A 235 5.45 -12.02 15.38
CA ASP A 235 6.19 -13.04 14.63
C ASP A 235 7.52 -12.45 14.16
N PRO A 236 8.68 -12.97 14.63
CA PRO A 236 9.99 -12.41 14.29
C PRO A 236 10.36 -12.57 12.81
N GLU A 237 9.68 -13.43 12.06
CA GLU A 237 9.88 -13.53 10.61
C GLU A 237 9.15 -12.43 9.83
N VAL A 238 8.16 -11.75 10.43
CA VAL A 238 7.30 -10.79 9.73
C VAL A 238 7.77 -9.36 9.93
N LEU A 239 7.99 -8.65 8.82
CA LEU A 239 8.26 -7.22 8.79
C LEU A 239 7.32 -6.56 7.78
N ILE A 240 6.63 -5.50 8.21
CA ILE A 240 5.90 -4.62 7.30
C ILE A 240 6.70 -3.33 7.14
N GLY A 241 6.95 -2.91 5.90
CA GLY A 241 7.70 -1.69 5.60
C GLY A 241 6.88 -0.73 4.76
N GLU A 242 6.64 0.47 5.27
CA GLU A 242 6.09 1.60 4.53
C GLU A 242 7.22 2.48 4.02
N PHE A 243 7.14 2.92 2.77
CA PHE A 243 8.15 3.79 2.16
C PHE A 243 7.63 4.42 0.88
N ALA A 244 8.42 5.33 0.31
CA ALA A 244 8.20 5.78 -1.05
C ALA A 244 9.46 5.66 -1.89
N TYR A 245 9.27 5.51 -3.19
CA TYR A 245 10.30 5.77 -4.19
C TYR A 245 10.06 7.15 -4.78
N GLU A 246 11.06 8.02 -4.67
CA GLU A 246 11.11 9.27 -5.42
C GLU A 246 12.06 9.12 -6.60
N GLY A 247 11.60 9.44 -7.79
CA GLY A 247 12.40 9.33 -9.00
C GLY A 247 12.14 10.47 -9.96
N GLN A 248 12.82 10.40 -11.09
CA GLN A 248 12.66 11.37 -12.16
C GLN A 248 12.68 10.67 -13.52
N LEU A 249 11.72 11.00 -14.37
CA LEU A 249 11.74 10.62 -15.79
C LEU A 249 11.84 11.90 -16.62
N GLY A 250 12.97 12.09 -17.31
CA GLY A 250 13.27 13.36 -17.97
C GLY A 250 13.35 14.50 -16.95
N ALA A 251 12.48 15.51 -17.09
CA ALA A 251 12.38 16.63 -16.15
C ALA A 251 11.31 16.42 -15.06
N THR A 252 10.45 15.40 -15.19
CA THR A 252 9.27 15.24 -14.34
C THR A 252 9.62 14.38 -13.12
N PRO A 253 9.62 14.96 -11.90
CA PRO A 253 9.71 14.18 -10.67
C PRO A 253 8.42 13.39 -10.45
N PHE A 254 8.54 12.22 -9.85
CA PHE A 254 7.41 11.42 -9.44
C PHE A 254 7.68 10.76 -8.08
N ARG A 255 6.60 10.36 -7.43
CA ARG A 255 6.61 9.60 -6.18
C ARG A 255 5.71 8.38 -6.31
N VAL A 256 6.17 7.25 -5.78
CA VAL A 256 5.40 6.00 -5.69
C VAL A 256 5.39 5.60 -4.23
N ASN A 257 4.22 5.61 -3.60
CA ASN A 257 4.04 5.13 -2.23
C ASN A 257 3.94 3.60 -2.23
N ASN A 258 4.56 2.95 -1.25
CA ASN A 258 4.61 1.50 -1.12
C ASN A 258 4.41 1.08 0.34
N ILE A 259 3.79 -0.07 0.52
CA ILE A 259 3.83 -0.82 1.78
C ILE A 259 4.01 -2.30 1.46
N PHE A 260 5.06 -2.91 2.00
CA PHE A 260 5.39 -4.31 1.75
C PHE A 260 5.21 -5.13 3.02
N ALA A 261 4.46 -6.22 2.95
CA ALA A 261 4.39 -7.22 4.01
C ALA A 261 5.30 -8.40 3.66
N LEU A 262 6.38 -8.57 4.41
CA LEU A 262 7.41 -9.57 4.15
C LEU A 262 7.44 -10.64 5.23
N ARG A 263 7.63 -11.89 4.82
CA ARG A 263 8.12 -12.97 5.68
C ARG A 263 9.56 -13.29 5.29
N VAL A 264 10.48 -13.16 6.24
CA VAL A 264 11.91 -13.40 6.08
C VAL A 264 12.35 -14.52 7.01
N ARG A 265 12.96 -15.56 6.45
CA ARG A 265 13.51 -16.71 7.17
C ARG A 265 14.98 -16.88 6.81
N ASP A 266 15.84 -16.98 7.82
CA ASP A 266 17.29 -17.18 7.65
C ASP A 266 18.00 -16.15 6.75
N GLY A 267 17.41 -14.95 6.59
CA GLY A 267 17.92 -13.88 5.73
C GLY A 267 17.42 -13.91 4.29
N GLU A 268 16.42 -14.74 3.98
CA GLU A 268 15.79 -14.83 2.67
C GLU A 268 14.29 -14.51 2.77
N ILE A 269 13.77 -13.75 1.80
CA ILE A 269 12.34 -13.50 1.67
C ILE A 269 11.68 -14.79 1.16
N VAL A 270 10.77 -15.35 1.96
CA VAL A 270 9.97 -16.54 1.57
C VAL A 270 8.58 -16.16 1.09
N GLU A 271 8.09 -14.98 1.48
CA GLU A 271 6.79 -14.45 1.08
C GLU A 271 6.83 -12.91 1.08
N SER A 272 6.19 -12.31 0.07
CA SER A 272 6.13 -10.86 -0.11
C SER A 272 4.79 -10.46 -0.70
N ARG A 273 4.13 -9.47 -0.11
CA ARG A 273 2.99 -8.77 -0.72
C ARG A 273 3.35 -7.31 -0.87
N ASP A 274 3.43 -6.87 -2.11
CA ASP A 274 4.01 -5.59 -2.50
C ASP A 274 2.86 -4.67 -2.94
N TYR A 275 2.33 -3.89 -2.00
CA TYR A 275 1.24 -2.94 -2.26
C TYR A 275 1.84 -1.61 -2.75
N GLY A 276 2.06 -1.52 -4.05
CA GLY A 276 2.64 -0.34 -4.71
C GLY A 276 1.61 0.56 -5.39
N ASP A 277 1.91 1.86 -5.44
CA ASP A 277 1.15 2.84 -6.22
C ASP A 277 1.43 2.71 -7.74
N HIS A 278 0.90 1.63 -8.32
CA HIS A 278 1.04 1.35 -9.75
C HIS A 278 0.41 2.43 -10.66
N PRO A 279 -0.73 3.05 -10.33
CA PRO A 279 -1.25 4.20 -11.07
C PRO A 279 -0.27 5.38 -11.15
N ALA A 280 0.35 5.79 -10.04
CA ALA A 280 1.35 6.87 -10.06
C ALA A 280 2.57 6.50 -10.91
N LEU A 281 3.08 5.26 -10.79
CA LEU A 281 4.20 4.79 -11.61
C LEU A 281 3.84 4.72 -13.10
N ALA A 282 2.64 4.26 -13.44
CA ALA A 282 2.17 4.16 -14.81
C ALA A 282 1.98 5.56 -15.43
N ALA A 283 1.41 6.51 -14.68
CA ALA A 283 1.32 7.90 -15.09
C ALA A 283 2.70 8.51 -15.35
N ALA A 284 3.64 8.33 -14.42
CA ALA A 284 5.01 8.84 -14.55
C ALA A 284 5.77 8.24 -15.74
N THR A 285 5.43 7.02 -16.17
CA THR A 285 6.09 6.31 -17.28
C THR A 285 5.33 6.37 -18.60
N GLY A 286 4.22 7.11 -18.65
CA GLY A 286 3.37 7.18 -19.85
C GLY A 286 2.65 5.87 -20.19
N ARG A 287 2.50 4.98 -19.22
CA ARG A 287 1.86 3.65 -19.36
C ARG A 287 0.50 3.55 -18.66
N LEU A 288 -0.07 4.68 -18.26
CA LEU A 288 -1.36 4.72 -17.58
C LEU A 288 -2.48 4.12 -18.44
N PRO A 289 -2.63 4.46 -19.75
CA PRO A 289 -3.68 3.86 -20.59
C PRO A 289 -3.65 2.33 -20.59
N GLU A 290 -2.48 1.71 -20.71
CA GLU A 290 -2.33 0.25 -20.69
C GLU A 290 -2.69 -0.37 -19.34
N LEU A 291 -2.44 0.35 -18.24
CA LEU A 291 -2.87 -0.09 -16.91
C LEU A 291 -4.40 0.01 -16.75
N LEU A 292 -5.01 1.07 -17.27
CA LEU A 292 -6.46 1.25 -17.25
C LEU A 292 -7.17 0.17 -18.07
N ASP A 293 -6.66 -0.15 -19.27
CA ASP A 293 -7.20 -1.23 -20.10
C ASP A 293 -7.18 -2.57 -19.37
N ARG A 294 -6.09 -2.87 -18.64
CA ARG A 294 -5.96 -4.12 -17.87
C ARG A 294 -6.95 -4.26 -16.73
N VAL A 295 -7.35 -3.17 -16.07
CA VAL A 295 -8.31 -3.27 -14.95
C VAL A 295 -9.75 -3.39 -15.44
N THR A 296 -10.02 -2.96 -16.67
CA THR A 296 -11.36 -3.03 -17.29
C THR A 296 -11.59 -4.24 -18.18
N ALA A 297 -10.54 -5.00 -18.51
CA ALA A 297 -10.58 -6.21 -19.34
C ALA A 297 -11.06 -7.43 -18.55
#